data_AF-A0A255TEG9-F1
#
_entry.id   AF-A0A255TEG9-F1
#
_cell.length_a   1.000
_cell.length_b   1.000
_cell.length_c   1.000
_cell.angle_alpha   90.00
_cell.angle_beta   90.00
_cell.angle_gamma   90.00
#
_symmetry.space_group_name_H-M   'P 1'
#
loop_
_entity.id
_entity.type
_entity.pdbx_description
1 polymer ?
#
loop_
_entity_poly.entity_id
_entity_poly.type
_entity_poly.pdbx_seq_one_letter_code
_entity_poly.pdbx_strand_id
1 'polypeptide(L)'
;MQKLSKRYKSLKSDIQELSDELKANPDLGTELFHNVRKIRLSIKSKGKGKRGGARIITYKCNYHDNGKCEISLLTIYDKSEISSVSDKYIKYLINLFMSKR
;
A
#
# COMPACT_ATOMS: atom_id res chain seq x y z
N MET A 1 17.66 0.01 -9.36
CA MET A 1 16.47 -0.60 -8.70
C MET A 1 15.55 -1.17 -9.76
N GLN A 2 15.37 -2.49 -9.82
CA GLN A 2 14.37 -3.08 -10.73
C GLN A 2 12.96 -2.73 -10.23
N LYS A 3 12.08 -2.26 -11.12
CA LYS A 3 10.68 -1.99 -10.78
C LYS A 3 10.03 -3.30 -10.32
N LEU A 4 9.31 -3.29 -9.20
CA LEU A 4 8.58 -4.47 -8.68
C LEU A 4 7.67 -5.11 -9.76
N SER A 5 7.08 -4.28 -10.63
CA SER A 5 6.25 -4.71 -11.75
C SER A 5 7.00 -5.52 -12.82
N LYS A 6 8.31 -5.33 -12.96
CA LYS A 6 9.15 -6.14 -13.86
C LYS A 6 9.53 -7.49 -13.25
N ARG A 7 9.61 -7.57 -11.92
CA ARG A 7 9.94 -8.81 -11.20
C ARG A 7 8.76 -9.76 -11.13
N TYR A 8 7.56 -9.22 -10.94
CA TYR A 8 6.37 -10.02 -10.66
C TYR A 8 5.29 -9.79 -11.71
N LYS A 9 5.14 -10.77 -12.61
CA LYS A 9 4.17 -10.72 -13.72
C LYS A 9 2.72 -10.53 -13.23
N SER A 10 2.37 -11.10 -12.06
CA SER A 10 1.02 -10.98 -11.50
C SER A 10 0.77 -9.68 -10.74
N LEU A 11 1.79 -8.83 -10.53
CA LEU A 11 1.64 -7.67 -9.63
C LEU A 11 0.50 -6.75 -10.07
N LYS A 12 0.28 -6.61 -11.39
CA LYS A 12 -0.81 -5.79 -11.93
C LYS A 12 -2.18 -6.34 -11.53
N SER A 13 -2.42 -7.65 -11.68
CA SER A 13 -3.67 -8.28 -11.26
C SER A 13 -3.81 -8.30 -9.74
N ASP A 14 -2.71 -8.52 -9.01
CA ASP A 14 -2.71 -8.51 -7.54
C ASP A 14 -3.11 -7.13 -6.98
N ILE A 15 -2.62 -6.04 -7.60
CA ILE A 15 -3.01 -4.67 -7.25
C ILE A 15 -4.47 -4.39 -7.63
N GLN A 16 -4.94 -4.93 -8.76
CA GLN A 16 -6.34 -4.77 -9.19
C GLN A 16 -7.29 -5.41 -8.18
N GLU A 17 -7.01 -6.65 -7.75
CA GLU A 17 -7.78 -7.32 -6.71
C GLU A 17 -7.76 -6.53 -5.40
N LEU A 18 -6.60 -5.99 -5.01
CA LEU A 18 -6.52 -5.13 -3.83
C LEU A 18 -7.37 -3.85 -3.97
N SER A 19 -7.44 -3.26 -5.17
CA SER A 19 -8.28 -2.09 -5.42
C SER A 19 -9.75 -2.40 -5.15
N ASP A 20 -10.21 -3.57 -5.58
CA ASP A 20 -11.59 -4.01 -5.37
C ASP A 20 -11.85 -4.36 -3.89
N GLU A 21 -10.88 -4.96 -3.18
CA GLU A 21 -10.94 -5.14 -1.73
C GLU A 21 -11.04 -3.80 -0.98
N LEU A 22 -10.29 -2.77 -1.41
CA LEU A 22 -10.30 -1.44 -0.79
C LEU A 22 -11.60 -0.66 -1.07
N LYS A 23 -12.24 -0.87 -2.23
CA LYS A 23 -13.56 -0.31 -2.51
C LYS A 23 -14.63 -0.91 -1.59
N ALA A 24 -14.53 -2.21 -1.30
CA ALA A 24 -15.45 -2.89 -0.40
C ALA A 24 -15.16 -2.58 1.08
N ASN A 25 -13.89 -2.43 1.45
CA ASN A 25 -13.45 -2.12 2.80
C ASN A 25 -12.33 -1.06 2.78
N PRO A 26 -12.68 0.23 2.90
CA PRO A 26 -11.71 1.33 2.93
C PRO A 26 -10.73 1.29 4.11
N ASP A 27 -11.08 0.54 5.17
CA ASP A 27 -10.28 0.40 6.38
C ASP A 27 -9.40 -0.86 6.39
N LEU A 28 -9.23 -1.51 5.22
CA LEU A 28 -8.39 -2.68 5.06
C LEU A 28 -6.94 -2.43 5.53
N GLY A 29 -6.39 -3.43 6.24
CA GLY A 29 -5.01 -3.43 6.72
C GLY A 29 -4.89 -2.98 8.17
N THR A 30 -3.65 -2.73 8.59
CA THR A 30 -3.31 -2.30 9.94
C THR A 30 -2.97 -0.83 9.94
N GLU A 31 -3.64 -0.03 10.77
CA GLU A 31 -3.28 1.37 10.98
C GLU A 31 -1.87 1.47 11.59
N LEU A 32 -1.02 2.31 11.01
CA LEU A 32 0.32 2.61 11.51
C LEU A 32 0.36 3.99 12.17
N PHE A 33 -0.31 4.95 11.55
CA PHE A 33 -0.51 6.32 12.03
C PHE A 33 -1.91 6.76 11.63
N HIS A 34 -2.35 7.90 12.15
CA HIS A 34 -3.62 8.49 11.75
C HIS A 34 -3.71 8.59 10.23
N ASN A 35 -4.74 7.98 9.65
CA ASN A 35 -4.99 7.92 8.20
C ASN A 35 -3.95 7.15 7.37
N VAL A 36 -3.01 6.44 7.99
CA VAL A 36 -1.97 5.68 7.28
C VAL A 36 -2.09 4.20 7.60
N ARG A 37 -2.39 3.39 6.58
CA ARG A 37 -2.62 1.95 6.75
C ARG A 37 -1.58 1.12 5.99
N LYS A 38 -1.18 0.01 6.60
CA LYS A 38 -0.32 -1.02 6.05
C LYS A 38 -1.13 -2.23 5.62
N ILE A 39 -1.07 -2.54 4.34
CA ILE A 39 -1.76 -3.67 3.73
C ILE A 39 -0.75 -4.74 3.33
N ARG A 40 -1.10 -6.01 3.56
CA ARG A 40 -0.28 -7.17 3.21
C ARG A 40 -0.79 -7.76 1.91
N LEU A 41 -0.07 -7.52 0.82
CA LEU A 41 -0.42 -8.04 -0.50
C LEU A 41 0.25 -9.39 -0.73
N SER A 42 -0.53 -10.40 -1.10
CA SER A 42 0.03 -11.64 -1.65
C SER A 42 0.37 -11.41 -3.12
N ILE A 43 1.63 -11.60 -3.51
CA ILE A 43 2.01 -11.60 -4.93
C ILE A 43 1.86 -13.04 -5.43
N LYS A 44 0.87 -13.31 -6.29
CA LYS A 44 0.57 -14.68 -6.74
C LYS A 44 1.75 -15.33 -7.44
N SER A 45 2.41 -14.62 -8.36
CA SER A 45 3.59 -15.11 -9.09
C SER A 45 4.79 -15.40 -8.20
N LYS A 46 4.78 -14.95 -6.94
CA LYS A 46 5.84 -15.22 -5.98
C LYS A 46 5.62 -16.52 -5.21
N GLY A 47 4.37 -17.00 -5.08
CA GLY A 47 4.05 -18.28 -4.41
C GLY A 47 4.37 -18.35 -2.91
N LYS A 48 4.64 -17.22 -2.23
CA LYS A 48 5.01 -17.16 -0.80
C LYS A 48 3.87 -16.67 0.12
N GLY A 49 2.67 -16.50 -0.43
CA GLY A 49 1.49 -15.99 0.28
C GLY A 49 1.67 -14.58 0.89
N LYS A 50 0.74 -14.18 1.77
CA LYS A 50 0.73 -12.84 2.41
C LYS A 50 1.92 -12.56 3.34
N ARG A 51 2.63 -13.58 3.81
CA ARG A 51 3.82 -13.40 4.69
C ARG A 51 5.06 -13.01 3.91
N GLY A 52 5.27 -13.62 2.75
CA GLY A 52 6.42 -13.35 1.86
C GLY A 52 6.13 -12.42 0.68
N GLY A 53 4.91 -11.93 0.54
CA GLY A 53 4.51 -10.98 -0.51
C GLY A 53 4.93 -9.53 -0.24
N ALA A 54 4.20 -8.59 -0.84
CA ALA A 54 4.48 -7.16 -0.71
C ALA A 54 3.80 -6.55 0.51
N ARG A 55 4.33 -5.41 0.95
CA ARG A 55 3.66 -4.50 1.87
C ARG A 55 3.37 -3.21 1.13
N ILE A 56 2.14 -2.75 1.31
CA ILE A 56 1.65 -1.51 0.75
C ILE A 56 1.36 -0.56 1.90
N ILE A 57 1.82 0.68 1.78
CA ILE A 57 1.46 1.77 2.68
C ILE A 57 0.56 2.72 1.91
N THR A 58 -0.62 2.96 2.48
CA THR A 58 -1.65 3.85 1.93
C THR A 58 -1.91 5.01 2.88
N TYR A 59 -2.38 6.12 2.30
CA TYR A 59 -2.92 7.26 3.01
C TYR A 59 -4.41 7.37 2.67
N LYS A 60 -5.27 7.27 3.68
CA LYS A 60 -6.72 7.39 3.58
C LYS A 60 -7.11 8.82 3.93
N CYS A 61 -7.62 9.59 2.96
CA CYS A 61 -8.23 10.87 3.28
C CYS A 61 -9.62 10.66 3.89
N ASN A 62 -9.99 11.52 4.83
CA ASN A 62 -11.34 11.59 5.36
C ASN A 62 -12.36 11.78 4.24
N TYR A 63 -13.61 11.41 4.52
CA TYR A 63 -14.71 11.62 3.60
C TYR A 63 -14.76 13.09 3.19
N HIS A 64 -14.64 13.35 1.89
CA HIS A 64 -14.92 14.66 1.33
C HIS A 64 -16.43 14.96 1.46
N ASP A 65 -16.84 16.21 1.31
CA ASP A 65 -18.25 16.66 1.45
C ASP A 65 -19.24 15.90 0.56
N ASN A 66 -18.74 15.23 -0.48
CA ASN A 66 -19.50 14.38 -1.39
C ASN A 66 -19.58 12.90 -0.95
N GLY A 67 -19.18 12.58 0.29
CA GLY A 67 -19.20 11.22 0.85
C GLY A 67 -18.16 10.27 0.25
N LYS A 68 -17.19 10.78 -0.53
CA LYS A 68 -16.13 9.96 -1.13
C LYS A 68 -14.91 9.91 -0.23
N CYS A 69 -14.38 8.70 -0.02
CA CYS A 69 -13.09 8.48 0.63
C CYS A 69 -12.03 8.25 -0.44
N GLU A 70 -10.96 9.05 -0.43
CA GLU A 70 -9.83 8.87 -1.33
C GLU A 70 -8.72 8.08 -0.62
N ILE A 71 -8.25 6.99 -1.25
CA ILE A 71 -7.14 6.19 -0.75
C ILE A 71 -5.98 6.34 -1.72
N SER A 72 -4.88 6.92 -1.25
CA SER A 72 -3.66 7.14 -2.05
C SER A 72 -2.58 6.13 -1.68
N LEU A 73 -1.90 5.59 -2.68
CA LEU A 73 -0.75 4.71 -2.50
C LEU A 73 0.50 5.56 -2.18
N LEU A 74 1.08 5.43 -0.98
CA LEU A 74 2.34 6.11 -0.64
C LEU A 74 3.54 5.32 -1.14
N THR A 75 3.58 4.02 -0.85
CA THR A 75 4.67 3.15 -1.29
C THR A 75 4.26 1.68 -1.29
N ILE A 76 4.92 0.89 -2.16
CA ILE A 76 4.86 -0.57 -2.18
C ILE A 76 6.28 -1.11 -2.15
N TYR A 77 6.53 -2.09 -1.29
CA TYR A 77 7.82 -2.76 -1.22
C TYR A 77 7.67 -4.25 -1.00
N ASP A 78 8.66 -5.00 -1.48
CA ASP A 78 8.76 -6.42 -1.25
C ASP A 78 9.42 -6.70 0.12
N LYS A 79 8.78 -7.54 0.95
CA LYS A 79 9.34 -7.97 2.24
C LYS A 79 10.67 -8.70 2.13
N SER A 80 10.93 -9.40 1.03
CA SER A 80 12.23 -10.09 0.84
C SER A 80 13.37 -9.12 0.55
N GLU A 81 13.06 -7.90 0.10
CA GLU A 81 14.05 -6.85 -0.16
C GLU A 81 14.16 -5.90 1.03
N ILE A 82 13.02 -5.53 1.60
CA ILE A 82 12.92 -4.58 2.72
C ILE A 82 12.15 -5.26 3.83
N SER A 83 12.86 -5.61 4.91
CA SER A 83 12.27 -6.25 6.07
C SER A 83 11.23 -5.33 6.74
N SER A 84 11.56 -4.07 6.93
CA SER A 84 10.67 -3.07 7.52
C SER A 84 11.03 -1.69 7.01
N VAL A 85 10.03 -0.82 6.94
CA VAL A 85 10.24 0.64 6.81
C VAL A 85 10.13 1.27 8.18
N SER A 86 11.02 2.22 8.45
CA SER A 86 11.03 2.96 9.72
C SER A 86 9.92 4.00 9.75
N ASP A 87 9.46 4.32 10.95
CA ASP A 87 8.48 5.38 11.19
C ASP A 87 8.95 6.73 10.63
N LYS A 88 10.26 7.01 10.70
CA LYS A 88 10.88 8.21 10.12
C LYS A 88 10.65 8.30 8.61
N TYR A 89 10.80 7.18 7.89
CA TYR A 89 10.58 7.13 6.45
C TYR A 89 9.09 7.26 6.10
N ILE A 90 8.20 6.65 6.88
CA ILE A 90 6.76 6.80 6.68
C ILE A 90 6.33 8.26 6.86
N LYS A 91 6.79 8.92 7.94
CA LYS A 91 6.56 10.36 8.15
C LYS A 91 7.09 11.22 7.01
N TYR A 92 8.27 10.90 6.48
CA TYR A 92 8.81 11.56 5.30
C TYR A 92 7.89 11.39 4.07
N LEU A 93 7.39 10.18 3.80
CA LEU A 93 6.45 9.94 2.69
C LEU A 93 5.14 10.73 2.86
N ILE A 94 4.62 10.81 4.09
CA ILE A 94 3.42 11.59 4.40
C ILE A 94 3.67 13.08 4.11
N ASN A 95 4.77 13.64 4.63
CA ASN A 95 5.12 15.04 4.39
C ASN A 95 5.31 15.34 2.91
N LEU A 96 5.98 14.44 2.18
CA LEU A 96 6.18 14.58 0.74
C LEU A 96 4.85 14.52 -0.02
N PHE A 97 3.92 13.66 0.39
CA PHE A 97 2.59 13.57 -0.18
C PHE A 97 1.77 14.84 0.10
N MET A 98 1.80 15.35 1.33
CA MET A 98 1.10 16.58 1.74
C MET A 98 1.63 17.82 1.03
N SER A 99 2.94 17.91 0.81
CA SER A 99 3.56 19.06 0.11
C SER A 99 3.23 19.12 -1.39
N LYS A 100 2.68 18.06 -1.98
CA LYS A 100 2.36 17.97 -3.41
C LYS A 100 0.87 18.16 -3.73
N ARG A 101 0.04 18.30 -2.70
CA ARG A 101 -1.37 18.68 -2.82
C ARG A 101 -1.51 20.18 -2.65
#